data_AF-A0A2S7C5V6-F1
#
_entry.id   AF-A0A2S7C5V6-F1
#
_cell.length_a   1.000
_cell.length_b   1.000
_cell.length_c   1.000
_cell.angle_alpha   90.00
_cell.angle_beta   90.00
_cell.angle_gamma   90.00
#
_symmetry.space_group_name_H-M   'P 1'
#
loop_
_entity.id
_entity.type
_entity.pdbx_description
1 polymer ?
#
loop_
_entity_poly.entity_id
_entity_poly.type
_entity_poly.pdbx_seq_one_letter_code
_entity_poly.pdbx_strand_id
1 'polypeptide(L)'
;MRSDRRFAAALGICLMAACIGNACADQAATPAATPPFVAMETIVSGNCWGQWPDDVLAAVTRCKPAAHNRIALQVLDDADGPARVGSDAAPCSGARCIGLAQLLQSAPAQALLLRTPPARIDAVLAALDHAQARARATIEPLVQPVPAPAAPVTLAPGVRYWRQRVDGPQPVMLHIAQIDLTTPGLHLVGTHGDRSGGGEFLANPTTAFVRDNGLALAINADYFLPFDGGHLFDKAFVPAAGQGVTAEGLAIDDGHLDSAAATSDARVDAAFCVSARNAVRIVRASCPSGTRVGVGAGPLLLLDGKRQPREATQADYYDGPEPRSALGLDRAGTILWMVVADGRQPGYSAGMTLDALTAVLQQLGAYAAINLDGGGSSTLAARVDGRVRTLNRPIHTGIPGRERPVANQLGVRIVGQP
;
A
#
# COMPACT_ATOMS: atom_id res chain seq x y z
N MET A 1 -6.99 36.34 49.05
CA MET A 1 -5.76 36.88 48.43
C MET A 1 -5.72 36.31 47.00
N ARG A 2 -6.20 37.05 45.97
CA ARG A 2 -5.41 37.81 44.96
C ARG A 2 -4.16 37.04 44.51
N SER A 3 -3.81 36.81 43.25
CA SER A 3 -4.18 37.25 41.88
C SER A 3 -3.31 36.35 40.98
N ASP A 4 -3.83 35.55 40.06
CA ASP A 4 -4.13 35.87 38.65
C ASP A 4 -2.92 36.28 37.76
N ARG A 5 -2.83 35.61 36.59
CA ARG A 5 -2.24 36.00 35.27
C ARG A 5 -0.97 35.30 34.72
N ARG A 6 -1.23 34.46 33.70
CA ARG A 6 -0.74 34.43 32.29
C ARG A 6 0.59 35.11 31.93
N PHE A 7 1.41 34.44 31.11
CA PHE A 7 2.24 34.90 29.94
C PHE A 7 2.87 33.61 29.35
N ALA A 8 2.74 33.14 28.10
CA ALA A 8 2.87 33.71 26.74
C ALA A 8 4.19 34.46 26.47
N ALA A 9 5.07 33.85 25.65
CA ALA A 9 6.08 34.41 24.71
C ALA A 9 7.32 33.49 24.69
N ALA A 10 7.67 32.80 23.59
CA ALA A 10 8.28 33.32 22.36
C ALA A 10 9.62 34.04 22.61
N LEU A 11 10.73 33.43 22.20
CA LEU A 11 11.99 34.01 21.69
C LEU A 11 12.91 32.80 21.41
N GLY A 12 13.66 32.70 20.33
CA GLY A 12 14.30 33.74 19.54
C GLY A 12 15.74 33.28 19.32
N ILE A 13 16.13 33.13 18.06
CA ILE A 13 17.48 32.82 17.61
C ILE A 13 18.47 33.83 18.19
N CYS A 14 19.63 33.37 18.67
CA CYS A 14 20.83 34.21 18.69
C CYS A 14 22.12 33.39 18.55
N LEU A 15 23.01 33.93 17.71
CA LEU A 15 24.29 33.40 17.23
C LEU A 15 25.42 33.58 18.26
N MET A 16 26.38 32.66 18.17
CA MET A 16 27.84 32.81 18.35
C MET A 16 28.39 33.25 19.71
N ALA A 17 29.09 32.31 20.36
CA ALA A 17 30.26 32.59 21.18
C ALA A 17 31.41 31.69 20.72
N ALA A 18 32.46 32.31 20.19
CA ALA A 18 33.73 31.68 19.87
C ALA A 18 34.52 31.44 21.16
N CYS A 19 35.02 30.22 21.35
CA CYS A 19 36.09 29.93 22.29
C CYS A 19 37.29 29.35 21.56
N ILE A 20 38.42 29.95 21.87
CA ILE A 20 39.77 29.74 21.39
C ILE A 20 40.39 28.63 22.26
N GLY A 21 41.13 27.69 21.68
CA GLY A 21 42.10 26.87 22.44
C GLY A 21 42.25 25.43 21.98
N ASN A 22 43.41 25.15 21.38
CA ASN A 22 43.91 23.84 20.95
C ASN A 22 43.88 22.77 22.05
N ALA A 23 43.31 21.60 21.71
CA ALA A 23 43.99 20.30 21.69
C ALA A 23 42.96 19.16 21.79
N CYS A 24 42.42 18.72 20.65
CA CYS A 24 41.91 17.36 20.52
C CYS A 24 42.45 16.78 19.21
N ALA A 25 43.03 15.60 19.33
CA ALA A 25 43.76 14.89 18.29
C ALA A 25 42.89 14.66 17.04
N ASP A 26 43.51 14.85 15.88
CA ASP A 26 43.01 14.43 14.58
C ASP A 26 42.70 12.93 14.56
N GLN A 27 41.43 12.59 14.65
CA GLN A 27 40.88 11.48 13.89
C GLN A 27 40.09 12.09 12.75
N ALA A 28 40.78 12.27 11.62
CA ALA A 28 40.14 12.55 10.35
C ALA A 28 39.16 11.41 10.07
N ALA A 29 37.88 11.64 10.35
CA ALA A 29 36.81 10.76 9.92
C ALA A 29 36.93 10.63 8.41
N THR A 30 37.24 9.42 7.95
CA THR A 30 37.26 9.09 6.54
C THR A 30 35.88 9.46 6.00
N PRO A 31 35.76 10.32 4.98
CA PRO A 31 34.46 10.61 4.41
C PRO A 31 33.86 9.27 4.00
N ALA A 32 32.67 8.96 4.53
CA ALA A 32 31.94 7.77 4.13
C ALA A 32 31.89 7.79 2.61
N ALA A 33 32.52 6.77 1.99
CA ALA A 33 32.59 6.67 0.55
C ALA A 33 31.15 6.83 0.05
N THR A 34 30.92 7.89 -0.74
CA THR A 34 29.68 7.97 -1.50
C THR A 34 29.61 6.66 -2.26
N PRO A 35 28.57 5.83 -2.07
CA PRO A 35 28.49 4.57 -2.79
C PRO A 35 28.72 4.91 -4.25
N PRO A 36 29.63 4.21 -4.95
CA PRO A 36 29.94 4.55 -6.33
C PRO A 36 28.60 4.60 -7.05
N PHE A 37 28.35 5.71 -7.73
CA PHE A 37 27.28 5.76 -8.71
C PHE A 37 27.57 4.62 -9.67
N VAL A 38 26.88 3.49 -9.50
CA VAL A 38 26.85 2.43 -10.48
C VAL A 38 26.05 3.05 -11.60
N ALA A 39 26.77 3.61 -12.58
CA ALA A 39 26.15 4.08 -13.79
C ALA A 39 25.22 2.97 -14.27
N MET A 40 23.95 3.30 -14.50
CA MET A 40 23.07 2.42 -15.25
C MET A 40 23.85 2.05 -16.50
N GLU A 41 24.19 0.76 -16.63
CA GLU A 41 24.87 0.24 -17.80
C GLU A 41 23.98 0.63 -18.97
N THR A 42 24.45 1.61 -19.75
CA THR A 42 23.64 2.19 -20.79
C THR A 42 23.44 1.09 -21.81
N ILE A 43 22.17 0.77 -22.07
CA ILE A 43 21.80 -0.31 -22.98
C ILE A 43 22.36 0.02 -24.35
N VAL A 44 23.46 -0.62 -24.73
CA VAL A 44 23.96 -0.60 -26.10
C VAL A 44 23.14 -1.63 -26.87
N SER A 45 21.99 -1.23 -27.41
CA SER A 45 21.48 -1.91 -28.60
C SER A 45 22.16 -1.28 -29.82
N GLY A 46 23.40 -1.69 -30.08
CA GLY A 46 23.89 -1.63 -31.45
C GLY A 46 22.99 -2.53 -32.31
N ASN A 47 22.51 -1.98 -33.42
CA ASN A 47 22.11 -2.63 -34.67
C ASN A 47 21.06 -3.77 -34.74
N CYS A 48 20.56 -4.38 -33.65
CA CYS A 48 19.55 -5.46 -33.78
C CYS A 48 18.09 -4.99 -33.69
N TRP A 49 17.74 -4.13 -32.73
CA TRP A 49 16.33 -3.72 -32.51
C TRP A 49 15.75 -2.92 -33.68
N GLY A 50 16.59 -2.12 -34.37
CA GLY A 50 16.18 -1.35 -35.54
C GLY A 50 15.68 -2.21 -36.73
N GLN A 51 15.95 -3.51 -36.73
CA GLN A 51 15.46 -4.43 -37.78
C GLN A 51 14.04 -4.97 -37.49
N TRP A 52 13.58 -4.94 -36.24
CA TRP A 52 12.27 -5.45 -35.82
C TRP A 52 11.61 -4.53 -34.77
N PRO A 53 11.33 -3.26 -35.10
CA PRO A 53 10.80 -2.29 -34.13
C PRO A 53 9.42 -2.66 -33.57
N ASP A 54 8.65 -3.46 -34.33
CA ASP A 54 7.26 -3.83 -34.02
C ASP A 54 7.05 -5.35 -33.88
N ASP A 55 8.12 -6.14 -33.82
CA ASP A 55 8.05 -7.60 -33.66
C ASP A 55 8.96 -8.07 -32.53
N VAL A 56 8.38 -8.15 -31.33
CA VAL A 56 9.10 -8.49 -30.10
C VAL A 56 9.64 -9.92 -30.16
N LEU A 57 8.88 -10.85 -30.73
CA LEU A 57 9.31 -12.25 -30.81
C LEU A 57 10.46 -12.40 -31.79
N ALA A 58 10.37 -11.78 -32.98
CA ALA A 58 11.44 -11.81 -33.96
C ALA A 58 12.71 -11.14 -33.41
N ALA A 59 12.58 -9.98 -32.76
CA ALA A 59 13.73 -9.30 -32.16
C ALA A 59 14.40 -10.19 -31.11
N VAL A 60 13.63 -10.78 -30.20
CA VAL A 60 14.18 -11.57 -29.09
C VAL A 60 14.75 -12.93 -29.53
N THR A 61 14.22 -13.53 -30.61
CA THR A 61 14.71 -14.83 -31.12
C THR A 61 15.84 -14.72 -32.15
N ARG A 62 15.90 -13.61 -32.90
CA ARG A 62 16.86 -13.45 -34.01
C ARG A 62 18.07 -12.59 -33.64
N CYS A 63 17.97 -11.78 -32.58
CA CYS A 63 19.14 -11.09 -32.07
C CYS A 63 20.14 -12.09 -31.47
N LYS A 64 21.40 -12.01 -31.91
CA LYS A 64 22.46 -12.84 -31.33
C LYS A 64 22.66 -12.47 -29.85
N PRO A 65 22.60 -13.44 -28.93
CA PRO A 65 22.99 -13.20 -27.55
C PRO A 65 24.46 -12.76 -27.52
N ALA A 66 24.77 -11.71 -26.76
CA ALA A 66 26.13 -11.34 -26.44
C ALA A 66 26.29 -11.34 -24.92
N ALA A 67 27.47 -11.73 -24.43
CA ALA A 67 27.73 -12.04 -23.01
C ALA A 67 27.39 -10.90 -22.01
N HIS A 68 27.21 -9.67 -22.50
CA HIS A 68 26.88 -8.48 -21.70
C HIS A 68 25.66 -7.72 -22.21
N ASN A 69 24.94 -8.23 -23.23
CA ASN A 69 23.79 -7.53 -23.81
C ASN A 69 22.50 -8.10 -23.24
N ARG A 70 21.67 -7.20 -22.69
CA ARG A 70 20.29 -7.50 -22.29
C ARG A 70 19.33 -6.87 -23.27
N ILE A 71 18.27 -7.58 -23.63
CA ILE A 71 17.15 -6.98 -24.35
C ILE A 71 16.22 -6.34 -23.32
N ALA A 72 16.03 -5.04 -23.46
CA ALA A 72 15.12 -4.28 -22.63
C ALA A 72 13.70 -4.40 -23.18
N LEU A 73 12.77 -4.85 -22.35
CA LEU A 73 11.36 -4.95 -22.68
C LEU A 73 10.53 -4.22 -21.63
N GLN A 74 9.44 -3.65 -22.09
CA GLN A 74 8.46 -3.00 -21.24
C GLN A 74 7.38 -4.01 -20.87
N VAL A 75 7.22 -4.28 -19.57
CA VAL A 75 6.05 -5.01 -19.09
C VAL A 75 4.84 -4.09 -19.16
N LEU A 76 3.76 -4.58 -19.76
CA LEU A 76 2.56 -3.79 -19.93
C LEU A 76 1.81 -3.67 -18.61
N ASP A 77 1.30 -2.47 -18.32
CA ASP A 77 0.33 -2.24 -17.26
C ASP A 77 -1.10 -2.53 -17.78
N ASP A 78 -1.28 -3.67 -18.47
CA ASP A 78 -2.60 -4.17 -18.82
C ASP A 78 -3.29 -4.77 -17.59
N ALA A 79 -4.61 -4.95 -17.64
CA ALA A 79 -5.37 -5.49 -16.51
C ALA A 79 -4.90 -6.91 -16.12
N ASP A 80 -5.44 -7.41 -15.01
CA ASP A 80 -5.04 -8.67 -14.38
C ASP A 80 -4.89 -9.86 -15.34
N GLY A 81 -3.90 -10.71 -15.07
CA GLY A 81 -3.57 -11.86 -15.91
C GLY A 81 -2.05 -12.06 -16.07
N PRO A 82 -1.65 -13.05 -16.89
CA PRO A 82 -0.23 -13.34 -17.14
C PRO A 82 0.53 -12.11 -17.63
N ALA A 83 1.77 -11.94 -17.17
CA ALA A 83 2.61 -10.83 -17.60
C ALA A 83 2.82 -10.84 -19.13
N ARG A 84 2.70 -9.67 -19.75
CA ARG A 84 2.97 -9.45 -21.18
C ARG A 84 4.04 -8.37 -21.34
N VAL A 85 4.80 -8.48 -22.42
CA VAL A 85 5.94 -7.61 -22.70
C VAL A 85 5.89 -7.08 -24.12
N GLY A 86 6.24 -5.80 -24.25
CA GLY A 86 6.31 -5.03 -25.50
C GLY A 86 7.64 -4.30 -25.66
N SER A 87 7.81 -3.67 -26.82
CA SER A 87 8.92 -2.75 -27.12
C SER A 87 8.84 -1.45 -26.30
N ASP A 88 7.64 -1.04 -25.95
CA ASP A 88 7.32 0.23 -25.29
C ASP A 88 6.04 0.09 -24.43
N ALA A 89 5.60 1.20 -23.84
CA ALA A 89 4.44 1.24 -22.94
C ALA A 89 3.10 1.41 -23.67
N ALA A 90 3.09 1.45 -25.00
CA ALA A 90 1.85 1.62 -25.75
C ALA A 90 0.99 0.34 -25.65
N PRO A 91 -0.34 0.49 -25.60
CA PRO A 91 -1.24 -0.63 -25.82
C PRO A 91 -0.89 -1.32 -27.14
N CYS A 92 -0.65 -2.61 -27.09
CA CYS A 92 -0.11 -3.35 -28.23
C CYS A 92 -0.94 -4.62 -28.50
N SER A 93 -1.01 -4.96 -29.78
CA SER A 93 -1.66 -6.15 -30.32
C SER A 93 -0.76 -6.81 -31.37
N GLY A 94 -0.93 -8.11 -31.60
CA GLY A 94 -0.13 -8.84 -32.59
C GLY A 94 1.36 -8.91 -32.21
N ALA A 95 2.24 -8.75 -33.19
CA ALA A 95 3.69 -8.94 -33.02
C ALA A 95 4.36 -7.93 -32.07
N ARG A 96 3.72 -6.80 -31.78
CA ARG A 96 4.25 -5.75 -30.89
C ARG A 96 4.31 -6.16 -29.42
N CYS A 97 3.66 -7.25 -29.04
CA CYS A 97 3.82 -7.82 -27.71
C CYS A 97 3.37 -9.26 -27.58
N ILE A 98 3.95 -9.93 -26.59
CA ILE A 98 3.83 -11.37 -26.38
C ILE A 98 3.69 -11.67 -24.89
N GLY A 99 3.10 -12.81 -24.55
CA GLY A 99 3.12 -13.32 -23.18
C GLY A 99 4.55 -13.58 -22.71
N LEU A 100 4.89 -13.13 -21.51
CA LEU A 100 6.24 -13.29 -20.97
C LEU A 100 6.64 -14.76 -20.88
N ALA A 101 5.74 -15.64 -20.44
CA ALA A 101 5.99 -17.08 -20.39
C ALA A 101 6.34 -17.66 -21.78
N GLN A 102 5.58 -17.28 -22.82
CA GLN A 102 5.84 -17.70 -24.19
C GLN A 102 7.19 -17.17 -24.71
N LEU A 103 7.53 -15.92 -24.37
CA LEU A 103 8.82 -15.34 -24.73
C LEU A 103 9.99 -16.09 -24.07
N LEU A 104 9.88 -16.39 -22.78
CA LEU A 104 10.91 -17.10 -22.02
C LEU A 104 11.17 -18.51 -22.59
N GLN A 105 10.11 -19.19 -23.05
CA GLN A 105 10.21 -20.48 -23.74
C GLN A 105 10.85 -20.36 -25.13
N SER A 106 10.49 -19.32 -25.89
CA SER A 106 10.92 -19.16 -27.28
C SER A 106 12.38 -18.69 -27.42
N ALA A 107 12.93 -18.04 -26.39
CA ALA A 107 14.30 -17.55 -26.39
C ALA A 107 15.04 -17.94 -25.10
N PRO A 108 15.45 -19.21 -24.93
CA PRO A 108 16.01 -19.73 -23.68
C PRO A 108 17.47 -19.30 -23.40
N ALA A 109 18.13 -18.62 -24.33
CA ALA A 109 19.50 -18.11 -24.15
C ALA A 109 19.56 -16.60 -23.90
N GLN A 110 18.44 -15.88 -24.06
CA GLN A 110 18.44 -14.43 -24.05
C GLN A 110 18.46 -13.87 -22.61
N ALA A 111 19.32 -12.90 -22.35
CA ALA A 111 19.26 -12.10 -21.13
C ALA A 111 18.29 -10.91 -21.31
N LEU A 112 17.46 -10.64 -20.31
CA LEU A 112 16.37 -9.67 -20.37
C LEU A 112 16.48 -8.61 -19.26
N LEU A 113 16.16 -7.37 -19.61
CA LEU A 113 15.83 -6.31 -18.66
C LEU A 113 14.32 -6.03 -18.78
N LEU A 114 13.57 -6.34 -17.74
CA LEU A 114 12.12 -6.19 -17.70
C LEU A 114 11.77 -4.93 -16.92
N ARG A 115 11.43 -3.87 -17.65
CA ARG A 115 10.97 -2.62 -17.06
C ARG A 115 9.52 -2.81 -16.64
N THR A 116 9.28 -2.90 -15.33
CA THR A 116 8.07 -3.52 -14.78
C THR A 116 7.29 -2.55 -13.92
N PRO A 117 6.02 -2.23 -14.25
CA PRO A 117 5.13 -1.54 -13.33
C PRO A 117 5.09 -2.29 -11.99
N PRO A 118 5.23 -1.62 -10.83
CA PRO A 118 5.29 -2.28 -9.53
C PRO A 118 4.15 -3.26 -9.26
N ALA A 119 2.93 -2.95 -9.71
CA ALA A 119 1.75 -3.82 -9.62
C ALA A 119 1.87 -5.14 -10.43
N ARG A 120 2.77 -5.21 -11.42
CA ARG A 120 3.00 -6.38 -12.26
C ARG A 120 4.22 -7.21 -11.85
N ILE A 121 4.96 -6.78 -10.83
CA ILE A 121 6.15 -7.49 -10.36
C ILE A 121 5.81 -8.95 -10.05
N ASP A 122 4.77 -9.23 -9.27
CA ASP A 122 4.46 -10.61 -8.86
C ASP A 122 4.08 -11.52 -10.04
N ALA A 123 3.37 -11.00 -11.04
CA ALA A 123 3.07 -11.73 -12.27
C ALA A 123 4.35 -12.04 -13.08
N VAL A 124 5.30 -11.10 -13.10
CA VAL A 124 6.61 -11.30 -13.73
C VAL A 124 7.44 -12.32 -12.94
N LEU A 125 7.50 -12.21 -11.61
CA LEU A 125 8.19 -13.15 -10.73
C LEU A 125 7.65 -14.58 -10.94
N ALA A 126 6.32 -14.76 -10.95
CA ALA A 126 5.69 -16.05 -11.16
C ALA A 126 6.00 -16.64 -12.55
N ALA A 127 5.99 -15.82 -13.61
CA ALA A 127 6.36 -16.26 -14.95
C ALA A 127 7.84 -16.69 -15.03
N LEU A 128 8.74 -15.96 -14.35
CA LEU A 128 10.16 -16.29 -14.28
C LEU A 128 10.41 -17.59 -13.49
N ASP A 129 9.71 -17.81 -12.38
CA ASP A 129 9.82 -19.05 -11.60
C ASP A 129 9.34 -20.25 -12.40
N HIS A 130 8.15 -20.14 -13.00
CA HIS A 130 7.58 -21.23 -13.81
C HIS A 130 8.50 -21.63 -14.97
N ALA A 131 9.15 -20.65 -15.60
CA ALA A 131 10.11 -20.87 -16.68
C ALA A 131 11.55 -21.15 -16.20
N GLN A 132 11.80 -21.20 -14.88
CA GLN A 132 13.13 -21.32 -14.29
C GLN A 132 14.15 -20.29 -14.84
N ALA A 133 13.67 -19.08 -15.13
CA ALA A 133 14.40 -18.04 -15.86
C ALA A 133 14.91 -16.88 -14.98
N ARG A 134 14.83 -17.00 -13.65
CA ARG A 134 15.27 -15.99 -12.66
C ARG A 134 16.66 -15.43 -12.96
N ALA A 135 17.64 -16.29 -13.23
CA ALA A 135 19.03 -15.90 -13.44
C ALA A 135 19.27 -15.09 -14.72
N ARG A 136 18.30 -15.06 -15.64
CA ARG A 136 18.43 -14.44 -16.97
C ARG A 136 17.65 -13.13 -17.11
N ALA A 137 16.83 -12.79 -16.12
CA ALA A 137 16.02 -11.58 -16.14
C ALA A 137 16.39 -10.65 -14.99
N THR A 138 16.51 -9.37 -15.29
CA THR A 138 16.59 -8.32 -14.28
C THR A 138 15.29 -7.51 -14.32
N ILE A 139 14.70 -7.26 -13.17
CA ILE A 139 13.49 -6.44 -13.05
C ILE A 139 13.91 -5.03 -12.67
N GLU A 140 13.49 -4.05 -13.48
CA GLU A 140 13.61 -2.63 -13.19
C GLU A 140 12.22 -2.09 -12.85
N PRO A 141 11.91 -1.80 -11.58
CA PRO A 141 10.61 -1.23 -11.20
C PRO A 141 10.39 0.15 -11.84
N LEU A 142 9.29 0.29 -12.57
CA LEU A 142 8.87 1.54 -13.19
C LEU A 142 7.90 2.28 -12.26
N VAL A 143 8.47 2.95 -11.27
CA VAL A 143 7.69 3.77 -10.36
C VAL A 143 7.15 4.97 -11.13
N GLN A 144 5.84 5.00 -11.36
CA GLN A 144 5.21 6.15 -11.98
C GLN A 144 5.19 7.36 -11.03
N PRO A 145 5.31 8.59 -11.55
CA PRO A 145 5.05 9.78 -10.78
C PRO A 145 3.63 9.73 -10.22
N VAL A 146 3.47 9.99 -8.93
CA VAL A 146 2.13 10.13 -8.36
C VAL A 146 1.58 11.49 -8.82
N PRO A 147 0.39 11.55 -9.45
CA PRO A 147 -0.12 12.84 -9.89
C PRO A 147 -0.38 13.77 -8.69
N ALA A 148 -0.33 15.07 -8.93
CA ALA A 148 -0.46 16.09 -7.87
C ALA A 148 -1.80 15.97 -7.11
N PRO A 149 -1.87 16.49 -5.85
CA PRO A 149 -3.14 16.66 -5.16
C PRO A 149 -4.20 17.26 -6.07
N ALA A 150 -5.41 16.71 -6.04
CA ALA A 150 -6.49 17.08 -6.94
C ALA A 150 -7.77 17.31 -6.14
N ALA A 151 -8.71 18.06 -6.74
CA ALA A 151 -10.04 18.24 -6.18
C ALA A 151 -10.73 16.87 -5.97
N PRO A 152 -11.66 16.75 -5.00
CA PRO A 152 -12.38 15.52 -4.79
C PRO A 152 -13.09 15.02 -6.05
N VAL A 153 -12.85 13.76 -6.38
CA VAL A 153 -13.52 13.03 -7.45
C VAL A 153 -14.56 12.09 -6.86
N THR A 154 -15.61 11.80 -7.61
CA THR A 154 -16.62 10.80 -7.23
C THR A 154 -16.23 9.46 -7.85
N LEU A 155 -15.99 8.45 -7.01
CA LEU A 155 -15.65 7.09 -7.47
C LEU A 155 -16.90 6.28 -7.78
N ALA A 156 -17.95 6.47 -6.97
CA ALA A 156 -19.26 5.84 -7.09
C ALA A 156 -20.29 6.68 -6.32
N PRO A 157 -21.61 6.44 -6.47
CA PRO A 157 -22.62 7.10 -5.64
C PRO A 157 -22.25 7.00 -4.15
N GLY A 158 -22.24 8.15 -3.46
CA GLY A 158 -21.88 8.21 -2.03
C GLY A 158 -20.39 8.09 -1.71
N VAL A 159 -19.51 7.86 -2.68
CA VAL A 159 -18.08 7.64 -2.47
C VAL A 159 -17.26 8.72 -3.16
N ARG A 160 -16.68 9.63 -2.35
CA ARG A 160 -15.78 10.69 -2.82
C ARG A 160 -14.35 10.39 -2.42
N TYR A 161 -13.39 10.75 -3.26
CA TYR A 161 -11.98 10.52 -3.01
C TYR A 161 -11.13 11.74 -3.39
N TRP A 162 -10.12 12.06 -2.60
CA TRP A 162 -9.10 13.06 -2.95
C TRP A 162 -7.75 12.71 -2.37
N ARG A 163 -6.75 13.43 -2.87
CA ARG A 163 -5.39 13.41 -2.33
C ARG A 163 -5.07 14.73 -1.68
N GLN A 164 -4.36 14.66 -0.57
CA GLN A 164 -3.93 15.84 0.16
C GLN A 164 -2.47 15.69 0.54
N ARG A 165 -1.65 16.64 0.09
CA ARG A 165 -0.28 16.76 0.53
C ARG A 165 -0.25 17.55 1.84
N VAL A 166 0.44 17.03 2.84
CA VAL A 166 0.82 17.77 4.04
C VAL A 166 2.27 18.20 3.84
N ASP A 167 2.47 19.51 3.76
CA ASP A 167 3.80 20.09 3.54
C ASP A 167 4.62 20.16 4.83
N GLY A 168 5.94 20.15 4.66
CA GLY A 168 6.92 20.19 5.74
C GLY A 168 8.28 19.66 5.27
N PRO A 169 9.28 19.61 6.16
CA PRO A 169 10.60 19.04 5.86
C PRO A 169 10.54 17.57 5.40
N GLN A 170 9.52 16.86 5.88
CA GLN A 170 9.20 15.48 5.53
C GLN A 170 7.74 15.48 5.04
N PRO A 171 7.50 15.67 3.72
CA PRO A 171 6.14 15.76 3.20
C PRO A 171 5.40 14.43 3.39
N VAL A 172 4.07 14.50 3.46
CA VAL A 172 3.20 13.32 3.52
C VAL A 172 2.12 13.43 2.44
N MET A 173 1.86 12.33 1.74
CA MET A 173 0.70 12.20 0.86
C MET A 173 -0.41 11.40 1.54
N LEU A 174 -1.57 12.04 1.71
CA LEU A 174 -2.79 11.44 2.21
C LEU A 174 -3.73 11.08 1.06
N HIS A 175 -4.36 9.92 1.17
CA HIS A 175 -5.39 9.40 0.30
C HIS A 175 -6.65 9.24 1.15
N ILE A 176 -7.68 10.04 0.87
CA ILE A 176 -8.87 10.12 1.70
C ILE A 176 -10.07 9.78 0.86
N ALA A 177 -10.79 8.74 1.26
CA ALA A 177 -12.12 8.46 0.77
C ALA A 177 -13.15 8.80 1.84
N GLN A 178 -14.17 9.57 1.46
CA GLN A 178 -15.35 9.84 2.28
C GLN A 178 -16.53 9.08 1.70
N ILE A 179 -17.20 8.32 2.56
CA ILE A 179 -18.30 7.43 2.23
C ILE A 179 -19.54 7.90 2.99
N ASP A 180 -20.59 8.28 2.25
CA ASP A 180 -21.91 8.55 2.80
C ASP A 180 -22.69 7.25 2.94
N LEU A 181 -22.76 6.75 4.17
CA LEU A 181 -23.41 5.49 4.54
C LEU A 181 -24.95 5.55 4.42
N THR A 182 -25.53 6.73 4.20
CA THR A 182 -26.97 6.88 3.94
C THR A 182 -27.33 6.68 2.47
N THR A 183 -26.32 6.56 1.60
CA THR A 183 -26.51 6.37 0.16
C THR A 183 -27.30 5.08 -0.13
N PRO A 184 -28.44 5.16 -0.83
CA PRO A 184 -29.21 3.97 -1.20
C PRO A 184 -28.38 2.97 -2.00
N GLY A 185 -28.47 1.69 -1.64
CA GLY A 185 -27.73 0.60 -2.30
C GLY A 185 -26.26 0.50 -1.89
N LEU A 186 -25.75 1.36 -1.00
CA LEU A 186 -24.40 1.22 -0.46
C LEU A 186 -24.35 0.12 0.61
N HIS A 187 -23.42 -0.82 0.44
CA HIS A 187 -23.16 -1.89 1.39
C HIS A 187 -21.68 -1.97 1.73
N LEU A 188 -21.39 -2.06 3.04
CA LEU A 188 -20.07 -2.44 3.53
C LEU A 188 -19.92 -3.96 3.50
N VAL A 189 -18.74 -4.41 3.08
CA VAL A 189 -18.40 -5.82 2.81
C VAL A 189 -17.05 -6.12 3.46
N GLY A 190 -16.97 -7.18 4.26
CA GLY A 190 -15.71 -7.70 4.79
C GLY A 190 -15.12 -8.75 3.85
N THR A 191 -13.89 -9.15 4.08
CA THR A 191 -13.32 -10.34 3.43
C THR A 191 -13.92 -11.59 4.08
N HIS A 192 -14.54 -12.44 3.28
CA HIS A 192 -14.99 -13.76 3.73
C HIS A 192 -13.79 -14.68 4.02
N GLY A 193 -13.85 -15.46 5.09
CA GLY A 193 -12.81 -16.41 5.46
C GLY A 193 -12.65 -17.55 4.45
N ASP A 194 -11.41 -18.01 4.29
CA ASP A 194 -11.08 -19.18 3.48
C ASP A 194 -9.92 -19.94 4.14
N ARG A 195 -10.25 -21.13 4.65
CA ARG A 195 -9.33 -21.98 5.41
C ARG A 195 -8.55 -22.98 4.56
N SER A 196 -8.69 -22.93 3.23
CA SER A 196 -8.02 -23.86 2.31
C SER A 196 -6.49 -23.78 2.37
N GLY A 197 -5.93 -22.63 2.75
CA GLY A 197 -4.49 -22.40 2.90
C GLY A 197 -3.90 -22.71 4.28
N GLY A 198 -4.69 -23.21 5.24
CA GLY A 198 -4.24 -23.54 6.60
C GLY A 198 -4.31 -22.39 7.62
N GLY A 199 -4.67 -21.17 7.19
CA GLY A 199 -5.03 -20.04 8.04
C GLY A 199 -6.54 -19.80 8.09
N GLU A 200 -6.97 -18.64 8.57
CA GLU A 200 -8.37 -18.19 8.51
C GLU A 200 -8.72 -17.56 7.15
N PHE A 201 -7.71 -17.01 6.47
CA PHE A 201 -7.83 -16.33 5.19
C PHE A 201 -6.74 -16.77 4.21
N LEU A 202 -6.98 -16.50 2.93
CA LEU A 202 -5.92 -16.46 1.92
C LEU A 202 -5.43 -15.02 1.74
N ALA A 203 -4.12 -14.81 1.88
CA ALA A 203 -3.52 -13.50 1.72
C ALA A 203 -3.71 -13.02 0.28
N ASN A 204 -4.32 -11.85 0.09
CA ASN A 204 -4.60 -11.31 -1.24
C ASN A 204 -4.39 -9.79 -1.29
N PRO A 205 -3.98 -9.24 -2.44
CA PRO A 205 -3.97 -7.80 -2.65
C PRO A 205 -5.38 -7.20 -2.45
N THR A 206 -5.46 -6.01 -1.87
CA THR A 206 -6.70 -5.21 -1.79
C THR A 206 -7.29 -4.93 -3.18
N THR A 207 -6.45 -4.77 -4.21
CA THR A 207 -6.92 -4.68 -5.61
C THR A 207 -7.64 -5.95 -6.07
N ALA A 208 -7.18 -7.14 -5.68
CA ALA A 208 -7.88 -8.39 -5.98
C ALA A 208 -9.24 -8.44 -5.27
N PHE A 209 -9.29 -8.05 -3.99
CA PHE A 209 -10.55 -7.97 -3.25
C PHE A 209 -11.58 -7.05 -3.93
N VAL A 210 -11.18 -5.87 -4.40
CA VAL A 210 -12.06 -4.95 -5.15
C VAL A 210 -12.60 -5.57 -6.43
N ARG A 211 -11.72 -6.24 -7.18
CA ARG A 211 -12.05 -6.85 -8.46
C ARG A 211 -13.04 -8.00 -8.29
N ASP A 212 -12.67 -8.95 -7.45
CA ASP A 212 -13.31 -10.27 -7.36
C ASP A 212 -14.68 -10.17 -6.67
N ASN A 213 -14.90 -9.12 -5.87
CA ASN A 213 -16.16 -8.87 -5.17
C ASN A 213 -17.03 -7.75 -5.79
N GLY A 214 -16.63 -7.22 -6.96
CA GLY A 214 -17.39 -6.19 -7.67
C GLY A 214 -17.53 -4.89 -6.86
N LEU A 215 -16.47 -4.48 -6.16
CA LEU A 215 -16.51 -3.34 -5.24
C LEU A 215 -16.16 -2.04 -5.96
N ALA A 216 -16.62 -0.92 -5.40
CA ALA A 216 -16.25 0.42 -5.82
C ALA A 216 -14.93 0.87 -5.19
N LEU A 217 -14.70 0.51 -3.93
CA LEU A 217 -13.56 0.92 -3.09
C LEU A 217 -13.27 -0.16 -2.04
N ALA A 218 -12.01 -0.34 -1.67
CA ALA A 218 -11.63 -1.07 -0.46
C ALA A 218 -10.32 -0.55 0.15
N ILE A 219 -10.15 -0.81 1.45
CA ILE A 219 -8.94 -0.56 2.22
C ILE A 219 -8.46 -1.87 2.87
N ASN A 220 -7.16 -2.06 3.07
CA ASN A 220 -6.65 -3.15 3.91
C ASN A 220 -7.19 -3.03 5.35
N ALA A 221 -7.28 -4.14 6.08
CA ALA A 221 -7.88 -4.19 7.41
C ALA A 221 -6.89 -4.58 8.50
N ASP A 222 -6.90 -5.84 8.93
CA ASP A 222 -6.29 -6.29 10.18
C ASP A 222 -4.81 -6.62 10.05
N TYR A 223 -4.12 -6.70 11.20
CA TYR A 223 -2.83 -7.35 11.30
C TYR A 223 -2.98 -8.85 11.08
N PHE A 224 -1.89 -9.51 10.73
CA PHE A 224 -1.94 -10.94 10.43
C PHE A 224 -0.58 -11.62 10.52
N LEU A 225 -0.64 -12.95 10.68
CA LEU A 225 0.51 -13.84 10.72
C LEU A 225 0.28 -15.08 9.83
N PRO A 226 1.35 -15.74 9.34
CA PRO A 226 2.74 -15.32 9.43
C PRO A 226 3.03 -14.11 8.55
N PHE A 227 4.02 -13.31 8.96
CA PHE A 227 4.43 -12.12 8.23
C PHE A 227 5.95 -11.92 8.30
N ASP A 228 6.58 -11.71 7.15
CA ASP A 228 7.91 -11.11 7.02
C ASP A 228 7.89 -10.11 5.86
N GLY A 229 8.29 -8.87 6.12
CA GLY A 229 8.27 -7.79 5.14
C GLY A 229 9.16 -8.02 3.92
N GLY A 230 10.25 -8.78 4.09
CA GLY A 230 11.24 -9.11 3.07
C GLY A 230 11.75 -7.93 2.23
N HIS A 231 12.51 -8.27 1.20
CA HIS A 231 13.06 -7.36 0.19
C HIS A 231 13.18 -8.11 -1.14
N LEU A 232 12.82 -7.48 -2.25
CA LEU A 232 12.61 -8.19 -3.52
C LEU A 232 13.81 -9.04 -3.96
N PHE A 233 15.04 -8.61 -3.66
CA PHE A 233 16.26 -9.20 -4.24
C PHE A 233 17.11 -10.01 -3.27
N ASP A 234 16.96 -9.80 -1.96
CA ASP A 234 17.92 -10.25 -0.96
C ASP A 234 17.26 -10.85 0.31
N LYS A 235 15.94 -10.69 0.49
CA LYS A 235 15.23 -11.28 1.63
C LYS A 235 13.84 -11.79 1.24
N ALA A 236 13.59 -13.09 1.39
CA ALA A 236 12.26 -13.65 1.19
C ALA A 236 11.21 -12.91 2.04
N PHE A 237 10.01 -12.73 1.48
CA PHE A 237 8.86 -12.15 2.17
C PHE A 237 7.78 -13.21 2.33
N VAL A 238 6.93 -13.03 3.35
CA VAL A 238 5.73 -13.84 3.60
C VAL A 238 4.62 -12.90 4.05
N PRO A 239 3.37 -13.09 3.59
CA PRO A 239 2.90 -14.12 2.66
C PRO A 239 3.04 -13.70 1.19
N ALA A 240 3.07 -14.70 0.31
CA ALA A 240 2.73 -14.53 -1.10
C ALA A 240 1.20 -14.59 -1.28
N ALA A 241 0.71 -14.06 -2.40
CA ALA A 241 -0.72 -14.12 -2.71
C ALA A 241 -1.21 -15.58 -2.77
N GLY A 242 -2.37 -15.86 -2.17
CA GLY A 242 -2.96 -17.19 -2.05
C GLY A 242 -2.41 -18.07 -0.92
N GLN A 243 -1.45 -17.59 -0.12
CA GLN A 243 -0.99 -18.33 1.07
C GLN A 243 -1.94 -18.13 2.25
N GLY A 244 -2.10 -19.16 3.08
CA GLY A 244 -2.90 -19.09 4.30
C GLY A 244 -2.31 -18.16 5.34
N VAL A 245 -3.15 -17.30 5.91
CA VAL A 245 -2.81 -16.38 7.00
C VAL A 245 -3.93 -16.31 8.02
N THR A 246 -3.60 -15.92 9.25
CA THR A 246 -4.52 -15.76 10.37
C THR A 246 -4.54 -14.28 10.74
N ALA A 247 -5.75 -13.72 10.86
CA ALA A 247 -5.92 -12.34 11.31
C ALA A 247 -5.67 -12.27 12.82
N GLU A 248 -5.07 -11.18 13.31
CA GLU A 248 -4.83 -11.03 14.76
C GLU A 248 -6.05 -10.47 15.50
N GLY A 249 -6.85 -9.65 14.83
CA GLY A 249 -8.09 -9.07 15.31
C GLY A 249 -9.34 -9.79 14.83
N LEU A 250 -10.48 -9.15 15.10
CA LEU A 250 -11.80 -9.69 14.83
C LEU A 250 -12.12 -9.59 13.35
N ALA A 251 -12.65 -10.64 12.74
CA ALA A 251 -13.18 -10.56 11.39
C ALA A 251 -14.57 -11.20 11.35
N ILE A 252 -15.55 -10.42 10.90
CA ILE A 252 -16.91 -10.88 10.68
C ILE A 252 -17.32 -10.44 9.28
N ASP A 253 -17.76 -11.37 8.44
CA ASP A 253 -18.43 -11.07 7.17
C ASP A 253 -19.78 -11.79 7.08
N ASP A 254 -20.78 -11.06 6.60
CA ASP A 254 -22.19 -11.46 6.55
C ASP A 254 -22.74 -12.16 7.82
N GLY A 255 -22.26 -11.74 9.00
CA GLY A 255 -22.64 -12.29 10.30
C GLY A 255 -21.92 -13.59 10.68
N HIS A 256 -21.06 -14.11 9.80
CA HIS A 256 -20.16 -15.22 10.10
C HIS A 256 -18.91 -14.70 10.81
N LEU A 257 -18.49 -15.37 11.89
CA LEU A 257 -17.27 -15.03 12.61
C LEU A 257 -16.09 -15.78 11.98
N ASP A 258 -15.36 -15.10 11.09
CA ASP A 258 -14.20 -15.67 10.39
C ASP A 258 -12.96 -15.74 11.30
N SER A 259 -12.75 -14.70 12.12
CA SER A 259 -11.67 -14.61 13.13
C SER A 259 -12.16 -14.04 14.45
N ALA A 260 -11.77 -14.65 15.56
CA ALA A 260 -12.21 -14.31 16.91
C ALA A 260 -11.26 -13.37 17.67
N ALA A 261 -10.23 -12.80 17.02
CA ALA A 261 -9.21 -11.96 17.65
C ALA A 261 -8.39 -12.66 18.76
N ALA A 262 -7.79 -13.82 18.44
CA ALA A 262 -7.02 -14.60 19.41
C ALA A 262 -5.56 -14.10 19.62
N THR A 263 -5.35 -12.78 19.63
CA THR A 263 -4.03 -12.17 19.82
C THR A 263 -3.79 -11.70 21.26
N SER A 264 -2.52 -11.68 21.67
CA SER A 264 -2.05 -11.02 22.90
C SER A 264 -1.51 -9.61 22.65
N ASP A 265 -1.54 -9.14 21.40
CA ASP A 265 -1.13 -7.79 21.06
C ASP A 265 -2.11 -6.74 21.60
N ALA A 266 -1.66 -5.99 22.61
CA ALA A 266 -2.45 -4.94 23.25
C ALA A 266 -2.82 -3.78 22.31
N ARG A 267 -2.21 -3.68 21.12
CA ARG A 267 -2.59 -2.70 20.08
C ARG A 267 -3.91 -3.06 19.43
N VAL A 268 -4.35 -4.31 19.46
CA VAL A 268 -5.62 -4.78 18.90
C VAL A 268 -6.72 -4.59 19.96
N ASP A 269 -7.14 -3.35 20.15
CA ASP A 269 -8.01 -2.93 21.26
C ASP A 269 -9.35 -2.33 20.81
N ALA A 270 -9.68 -2.41 19.52
CA ALA A 270 -10.92 -1.87 18.98
C ALA A 270 -11.47 -2.64 17.79
N ALA A 271 -12.74 -2.38 17.48
CA ALA A 271 -13.41 -2.92 16.31
C ALA A 271 -14.32 -1.90 15.65
N PHE A 272 -14.35 -1.95 14.32
CA PHE A 272 -15.37 -1.33 13.48
C PHE A 272 -16.47 -2.35 13.20
N CYS A 273 -17.72 -2.00 13.49
CA CYS A 273 -18.84 -2.92 13.51
C CYS A 273 -20.03 -2.35 12.73
N VAL A 274 -20.62 -3.19 11.89
CA VAL A 274 -21.84 -2.91 11.12
C VAL A 274 -22.90 -3.90 11.55
N SER A 275 -24.01 -3.41 12.11
CA SER A 275 -25.13 -4.26 12.51
C SER A 275 -25.92 -4.79 11.30
N ALA A 276 -26.79 -5.78 11.52
CA ALA A 276 -27.74 -6.25 10.52
C ALA A 276 -28.68 -5.15 9.96
N ARG A 277 -28.84 -4.02 10.65
CA ARG A 277 -29.63 -2.86 10.20
C ARG A 277 -28.75 -1.76 9.59
N ASN A 278 -27.51 -2.07 9.22
CA ASN A 278 -26.51 -1.14 8.67
C ASN A 278 -26.13 0.03 9.59
N ALA A 279 -26.48 -0.01 10.89
CA ALA A 279 -25.92 0.94 11.85
C ALA A 279 -24.44 0.63 12.07
N VAL A 280 -23.59 1.66 11.94
CA VAL A 280 -22.13 1.57 12.00
C VAL A 280 -21.61 2.17 13.31
N ARG A 281 -20.63 1.50 13.94
CA ARG A 281 -19.98 1.94 15.18
C ARG A 281 -18.50 1.56 15.20
N ILE A 282 -17.68 2.37 15.84
CA ILE A 282 -16.35 1.98 16.31
C ILE A 282 -16.44 1.80 17.82
N VAL A 283 -16.03 0.64 18.32
CA VAL A 283 -16.12 0.24 19.72
C VAL A 283 -14.78 -0.21 20.25
N ARG A 284 -14.64 -0.22 21.58
CA ARG A 284 -13.49 -0.83 22.25
C ARG A 284 -13.65 -2.35 22.28
N ALA A 285 -12.53 -3.07 22.12
CA ALA A 285 -12.42 -4.52 22.07
C ALA A 285 -13.18 -5.15 20.90
N SER A 286 -14.39 -5.69 21.13
CA SER A 286 -15.08 -6.56 20.18
C SER A 286 -16.46 -6.05 19.80
N CYS A 287 -16.94 -6.50 18.65
CA CYS A 287 -18.26 -6.15 18.14
C CYS A 287 -19.40 -6.79 18.96
N PRO A 288 -20.56 -6.12 19.06
CA PRO A 288 -21.73 -6.69 19.71
C PRO A 288 -22.29 -7.89 18.92
N SER A 289 -23.08 -8.72 19.58
CA SER A 289 -23.82 -9.81 18.92
C SER A 289 -24.76 -9.28 17.83
N GLY A 290 -24.94 -10.06 16.76
CA GLY A 290 -25.73 -9.63 15.59
C GLY A 290 -25.04 -8.60 14.69
N THR A 291 -23.73 -8.41 14.87
CA THR A 291 -22.88 -7.70 13.89
C THR A 291 -22.81 -8.51 12.60
N ARG A 292 -23.04 -7.85 11.46
CA ARG A 292 -22.96 -8.43 10.12
C ARG A 292 -21.57 -8.26 9.51
N VAL A 293 -20.93 -7.11 9.70
CA VAL A 293 -19.54 -6.88 9.25
C VAL A 293 -18.74 -6.34 10.42
N GLY A 294 -17.57 -6.94 10.67
CA GLY A 294 -16.71 -6.61 11.79
C GLY A 294 -15.24 -6.63 11.36
N VAL A 295 -14.51 -5.58 11.72
CA VAL A 295 -13.05 -5.49 11.55
C VAL A 295 -12.47 -5.05 12.89
N GLY A 296 -11.79 -5.96 13.57
CA GLY A 296 -10.97 -5.69 14.74
C GLY A 296 -9.57 -5.33 14.29
N ALA A 297 -9.01 -4.30 14.91
CA ALA A 297 -7.65 -3.84 14.67
C ALA A 297 -7.28 -2.91 15.84
N GLY A 298 -6.35 -2.00 15.60
CA GLY A 298 -6.11 -0.89 16.48
C GLY A 298 -4.74 -0.27 16.28
N PRO A 299 -4.31 0.64 17.15
CA PRO A 299 -5.04 1.08 18.34
C PRO A 299 -6.28 1.92 18.03
N LEU A 300 -7.22 1.96 18.98
CA LEU A 300 -8.30 2.95 19.02
C LEU A 300 -7.70 4.35 19.12
N LEU A 301 -8.03 5.23 18.18
CA LEU A 301 -7.46 6.57 18.09
C LEU A 301 -8.39 7.62 18.72
N LEU A 302 -9.67 7.52 18.40
CA LEU A 302 -10.73 8.40 18.92
C LEU A 302 -11.91 7.56 19.40
N LEU A 303 -12.47 7.96 20.53
CA LEU A 303 -13.77 7.49 21.00
C LEU A 303 -14.49 8.65 21.67
N ASP A 304 -15.76 8.84 21.32
CA ASP A 304 -16.58 9.94 21.82
C ASP A 304 -15.95 11.34 21.66
N GLY A 305 -15.28 11.57 20.53
CA GLY A 305 -14.59 12.81 20.17
C GLY A 305 -13.30 13.04 20.93
N LYS A 306 -12.87 12.08 21.76
CA LYS A 306 -11.67 12.19 22.60
C LYS A 306 -10.57 11.27 22.09
N ARG A 307 -9.34 11.80 22.07
CA ARG A 307 -8.13 11.01 21.85
C ARG A 307 -8.01 9.95 22.92
N GLN A 308 -7.72 8.72 22.51
CA GLN A 308 -7.50 7.64 23.44
C GLN A 308 -6.05 7.62 23.95
N PRO A 309 -5.81 7.04 25.14
CA PRO A 309 -4.46 6.82 25.65
C PRO A 309 -3.65 5.95 24.69
N ARG A 310 -2.33 6.20 24.63
CA ARG A 310 -1.40 5.35 23.90
C ARG A 310 -1.08 4.11 24.73
N GLU A 311 -0.78 3.00 24.05
CA GLU A 311 -0.12 1.87 24.68
C GLU A 311 1.33 2.27 25.00
N ALA A 312 1.66 2.34 26.29
CA ALA A 312 2.88 2.98 26.77
C ALA A 312 4.15 2.17 26.49
N THR A 313 4.03 0.85 26.26
CA THR A 313 5.17 -0.04 25.99
C THR A 313 5.57 -0.07 24.51
N GLN A 314 4.79 0.55 23.64
CA GLN A 314 4.97 0.54 22.18
C GLN A 314 5.34 1.91 21.60
N ALA A 315 6.11 2.73 22.33
CA ALA A 315 6.43 4.11 21.94
C ALA A 315 6.91 4.24 20.48
N ASP A 316 7.83 3.37 20.02
CA ASP A 316 8.36 3.38 18.65
C ASP A 316 7.26 3.20 17.58
N TYR A 317 6.25 2.37 17.87
CA TYR A 317 5.11 2.17 16.98
C TYR A 317 4.23 3.42 16.86
N TYR A 318 4.10 4.21 17.92
CA TYR A 318 3.29 5.43 17.91
C TYR A 318 4.04 6.63 17.33
N ASP A 319 5.33 6.76 17.66
CA ASP A 319 6.13 7.95 17.44
C ASP A 319 6.88 7.92 16.09
N GLY A 320 7.08 6.73 15.52
CA GLY A 320 7.68 6.57 14.20
C GLY A 320 6.73 6.98 13.06
N PRO A 321 7.21 7.80 12.08
CA PRO A 321 6.46 8.05 10.87
C PRO A 321 6.42 6.78 10.01
N GLU A 322 5.21 6.32 9.72
CA GLU A 322 4.99 5.10 8.94
C GLU A 322 3.88 5.29 7.92
N PRO A 323 3.81 4.47 6.86
CA PRO A 323 2.56 4.31 6.13
C PRO A 323 1.47 3.85 7.10
N ARG A 324 0.30 4.48 7.05
CA ARG A 324 -0.81 4.18 7.96
C ARG A 324 -2.10 4.02 7.19
N SER A 325 -2.98 3.18 7.74
CA SER A 325 -4.36 3.04 7.29
C SER A 325 -5.29 3.20 8.47
N ALA A 326 -6.41 3.89 8.30
CA ALA A 326 -7.35 4.13 9.39
C ALA A 326 -8.78 4.31 8.90
N LEU A 327 -9.72 4.07 9.82
CA LEU A 327 -11.12 4.42 9.67
C LEU A 327 -11.47 5.54 10.64
N GLY A 328 -12.25 6.51 10.16
CA GLY A 328 -12.91 7.52 10.97
C GLY A 328 -14.42 7.47 10.78
N LEU A 329 -15.19 7.67 11.83
CA LEU A 329 -16.65 7.70 11.79
C LEU A 329 -17.15 8.99 12.43
N ASP A 330 -18.08 9.67 11.79
CA ASP A 330 -18.68 10.88 12.33
C ASP A 330 -19.59 10.57 13.54
N ARG A 331 -20.05 11.61 14.23
CA ARG A 331 -20.90 11.45 15.42
C ARG A 331 -22.22 10.75 15.09
N ALA A 332 -22.79 10.97 13.91
CA ALA A 332 -24.08 10.40 13.53
C ALA A 332 -23.96 8.95 13.02
N GLY A 333 -22.75 8.46 12.73
CA GLY A 333 -22.55 7.15 12.13
C GLY A 333 -23.00 7.08 10.66
N THR A 334 -23.00 8.22 9.98
CA THR A 334 -23.47 8.41 8.61
C THR A 334 -22.34 8.66 7.62
N ILE A 335 -21.19 9.17 8.08
CA ILE A 335 -20.01 9.41 7.24
C ILE A 335 -18.86 8.57 7.76
N LEU A 336 -18.34 7.70 6.88
CA LEU A 336 -17.12 6.93 7.09
C LEU A 336 -15.99 7.56 6.28
N TRP A 337 -14.84 7.75 6.90
CA TRP A 337 -13.58 8.05 6.22
C TRP A 337 -12.69 6.82 6.20
N MET A 338 -12.21 6.46 5.02
CA MET A 338 -11.08 5.54 4.84
C MET A 338 -9.86 6.39 4.47
N VAL A 339 -8.83 6.36 5.32
CA VAL A 339 -7.64 7.21 5.16
C VAL A 339 -6.41 6.34 5.06
N VAL A 340 -5.60 6.59 4.03
CA VAL A 340 -4.26 6.02 3.90
C VAL A 340 -3.24 7.15 3.82
N ALA A 341 -2.20 7.07 4.64
CA ALA A 341 -0.99 7.89 4.52
C ALA A 341 0.10 7.05 3.87
N ASP A 342 0.64 7.46 2.73
CA ASP A 342 1.83 6.83 2.17
C ASP A 342 3.04 7.11 3.07
N GLY A 343 4.07 6.26 3.04
CA GLY A 343 5.27 6.46 3.83
C GLY A 343 6.48 5.70 3.31
N ARG A 344 7.64 5.89 3.95
CA ARG A 344 8.94 5.27 3.60
C ARG A 344 9.42 5.61 2.17
N GLN A 345 9.05 6.78 1.66
CA GLN A 345 9.32 7.17 0.28
C GLN A 345 9.98 8.56 0.24
N PRO A 346 11.32 8.63 0.33
CA PRO A 346 12.07 9.89 0.38
C PRO A 346 11.66 10.86 -0.72
N GLY A 347 11.46 12.14 -0.35
CA GLY A 347 11.06 13.22 -1.26
C GLY A 347 9.57 13.22 -1.65
N TYR A 348 8.82 12.14 -1.38
CA TYR A 348 7.40 12.04 -1.70
C TYR A 348 6.52 11.96 -0.46
N SER A 349 6.71 10.94 0.38
CA SER A 349 5.92 10.72 1.58
C SER A 349 6.74 10.01 2.66
N ALA A 350 7.00 10.69 3.77
CA ALA A 350 7.74 10.12 4.88
C ALA A 350 6.89 9.14 5.71
N GLY A 351 5.58 9.37 5.79
CA GLY A 351 4.67 8.64 6.67
C GLY A 351 4.14 9.52 7.81
N MET A 352 3.27 8.96 8.64
CA MET A 352 2.69 9.65 9.79
C MET A 352 2.89 8.87 11.08
N THR A 353 3.08 9.62 12.16
CA THR A 353 2.86 9.14 13.52
C THR A 353 1.37 8.93 13.76
N LEU A 354 1.01 8.11 14.74
CA LEU A 354 -0.41 7.89 15.05
C LEU A 354 -1.10 9.15 15.57
N ASP A 355 -0.39 10.07 16.25
CA ASP A 355 -0.99 11.33 16.67
C ASP A 355 -1.32 12.26 15.51
N ALA A 356 -0.44 12.31 14.51
CA ALA A 356 -0.62 13.12 13.32
C ALA A 356 -1.82 12.58 12.52
N LEU A 357 -1.90 11.27 12.34
CA LEU A 357 -3.07 10.62 11.73
C LEU A 357 -4.36 10.89 12.52
N THR A 358 -4.29 10.78 13.85
CA THR A 358 -5.42 11.10 14.74
C THR A 358 -5.87 12.56 14.57
N ALA A 359 -4.92 13.50 14.43
CA ALA A 359 -5.24 14.90 14.18
C ALA A 359 -5.95 15.10 12.84
N VAL A 360 -5.50 14.40 11.78
CA VAL A 360 -6.16 14.42 10.47
C VAL A 360 -7.59 13.91 10.58
N LEU A 361 -7.81 12.77 11.24
CA LEU A 361 -9.16 12.20 11.41
C LEU A 361 -10.07 13.15 12.20
N GLN A 362 -9.58 13.81 13.25
CA GLN A 362 -10.34 14.85 13.96
C GLN A 362 -10.70 16.03 13.05
N GLN A 363 -9.76 16.51 12.22
CA GLN A 363 -10.00 17.60 11.28
C GLN A 363 -11.03 17.23 10.19
N LEU A 364 -11.07 15.96 9.78
CA LEU A 364 -12.09 15.45 8.87
C LEU A 364 -13.49 15.40 9.50
N GLY A 365 -13.58 15.43 10.83
CA GLY A 365 -14.84 15.38 11.58
C GLY A 365 -15.12 14.03 12.25
N ALA A 366 -14.11 13.15 12.36
CA ALA A 366 -14.27 11.87 13.03
C ALA A 366 -14.54 12.07 14.53
N TYR A 367 -15.61 11.44 15.00
CA TYR A 367 -16.00 11.35 16.40
C TYR A 367 -15.46 10.05 17.03
N ALA A 368 -15.34 8.99 16.24
CA ALA A 368 -14.60 7.79 16.60
C ALA A 368 -13.64 7.41 15.47
N ALA A 369 -12.51 6.78 15.81
CA ALA A 369 -11.50 6.41 14.84
C ALA A 369 -10.64 5.24 15.34
N ILE A 370 -10.23 4.38 14.41
CA ILE A 370 -9.43 3.20 14.66
C ILE A 370 -8.30 3.12 13.63
N ASN A 371 -7.10 2.77 14.07
CA ASN A 371 -5.98 2.44 13.20
C ASN A 371 -6.12 1.00 12.67
N LEU A 372 -5.73 0.79 11.42
CA LEU A 372 -5.68 -0.51 10.74
C LEU A 372 -4.22 -0.91 10.50
N ASP A 373 -3.99 -2.07 9.86
CA ASP A 373 -2.63 -2.48 9.52
C ASP A 373 -1.92 -1.45 8.62
N GLY A 374 -0.66 -1.20 8.97
CA GLY A 374 0.16 -0.12 8.45
C GLY A 374 1.25 -0.60 7.49
N GLY A 375 2.29 0.22 7.35
CA GLY A 375 3.51 -0.17 6.63
C GLY A 375 3.25 -0.58 5.19
N GLY A 376 3.89 -1.68 4.76
CA GLY A 376 3.72 -2.20 3.39
C GLY A 376 2.31 -2.70 3.06
N SER A 377 1.45 -2.91 4.08
CA SER A 377 0.06 -3.34 3.90
C SER A 377 -0.87 -2.18 3.52
N SER A 378 -0.48 -0.93 3.83
CA SER A 378 -1.34 0.25 3.66
C SER A 378 -1.73 0.46 2.20
N THR A 379 -2.99 0.13 1.90
CA THR A 379 -3.50 0.09 0.54
C THR A 379 -4.95 0.53 0.49
N LEU A 380 -5.23 1.51 -0.37
CA LEU A 380 -6.56 1.91 -0.79
C LEU A 380 -6.70 1.61 -2.28
N ALA A 381 -7.70 0.84 -2.67
CA ALA A 381 -7.94 0.46 -4.06
C ALA A 381 -9.38 0.75 -4.48
N ALA A 382 -9.59 1.11 -5.75
CA ALA A 382 -10.91 1.42 -6.26
C ALA A 382 -11.06 1.04 -7.73
N ARG A 383 -12.32 0.98 -8.17
CA ARG A 383 -12.65 0.93 -9.58
C ARG A 383 -12.72 2.35 -10.13
N VAL A 384 -11.83 2.67 -11.05
CA VAL A 384 -11.75 3.97 -11.74
C VAL A 384 -11.79 3.70 -13.23
N ASP A 385 -12.74 4.33 -13.93
CA ASP A 385 -12.96 4.15 -15.38
C ASP A 385 -13.08 2.67 -15.79
N GLY A 386 -13.84 1.90 -15.00
CA GLY A 386 -14.07 0.47 -15.20
C GLY A 386 -12.91 -0.44 -14.79
N ARG A 387 -11.73 0.10 -14.47
CA ARG A 387 -10.54 -0.67 -14.10
C ARG A 387 -10.24 -0.58 -12.61
N VAL A 388 -9.84 -1.69 -12.02
CA VAL A 388 -9.37 -1.70 -10.63
C VAL A 388 -7.95 -1.18 -10.58
N ARG A 389 -7.68 -0.25 -9.67
CA ARG A 389 -6.38 0.36 -9.45
C ARG A 389 -6.15 0.64 -7.99
N THR A 390 -4.89 0.56 -7.56
CA THR A 390 -4.46 1.17 -6.30
C THR A 390 -4.53 2.69 -6.42
N LEU A 391 -5.10 3.34 -5.41
CA LEU A 391 -5.22 4.80 -5.33
C LEU A 391 -4.02 5.45 -4.67
N ASN A 392 -3.40 4.79 -3.70
CA ASN A 392 -2.17 5.23 -3.02
C ASN A 392 -0.93 4.59 -3.63
N ARG A 393 0.26 4.83 -3.03
CA ARG A 393 1.51 4.21 -3.45
C ARG A 393 2.06 3.29 -2.34
N PRO A 394 1.61 2.03 -2.27
CA PRO A 394 2.14 1.03 -1.33
C PRO A 394 3.65 0.84 -1.48
N ILE A 395 4.30 0.23 -0.49
CA ILE A 395 5.75 0.14 -0.42
C ILE A 395 6.22 -1.27 -0.05
N HIS A 396 5.49 -2.30 -0.48
CA HIS A 396 5.85 -3.68 -0.17
C HIS A 396 7.27 -3.99 -0.69
N THR A 397 8.09 -4.65 0.14
CA THR A 397 9.52 -4.93 -0.11
C THR A 397 10.38 -3.71 -0.44
N GLY A 398 9.94 -2.50 -0.08
CA GLY A 398 10.66 -1.26 -0.36
C GLY A 398 10.48 -0.71 -1.77
N ILE A 399 9.54 -1.23 -2.56
CA ILE A 399 9.30 -0.79 -3.95
C ILE A 399 8.03 0.05 -4.01
N PRO A 400 8.13 1.37 -4.31
CA PRO A 400 6.96 2.23 -4.38
C PRO A 400 5.99 1.76 -5.47
N GLY A 401 4.72 1.61 -5.11
CA GLY A 401 3.64 1.09 -5.95
C GLY A 401 3.46 -0.43 -5.89
N ARG A 402 4.33 -1.18 -5.19
CA ARG A 402 4.16 -2.63 -5.03
C ARG A 402 3.25 -2.90 -3.83
N GLU A 403 2.09 -3.48 -4.11
CA GLU A 403 1.09 -3.86 -3.11
C GLU A 403 1.50 -5.14 -2.37
N ARG A 404 1.09 -5.26 -1.10
CA ARG A 404 1.27 -6.46 -0.29
C ARG A 404 -0.02 -7.29 -0.29
N PRO A 405 0.06 -8.62 -0.41
CA PRO A 405 -1.05 -9.50 -0.04
C PRO A 405 -1.33 -9.45 1.47
N VAL A 406 -2.56 -9.12 1.86
CA VAL A 406 -2.98 -8.99 3.27
C VAL A 406 -4.08 -10.01 3.60
N ALA A 407 -4.31 -10.28 4.89
CA ALA A 407 -5.30 -11.26 5.33
C ALA A 407 -6.74 -10.87 4.99
N ASN A 408 -7.14 -9.65 5.31
CA ASN A 408 -8.49 -9.16 5.09
C ASN A 408 -8.54 -7.67 4.76
N GLN A 409 -9.72 -7.23 4.33
CA GLN A 409 -10.01 -5.91 3.81
C GLN A 409 -11.42 -5.48 4.22
N LEU A 410 -11.68 -4.17 4.13
CA LEU A 410 -13.02 -3.59 4.23
C LEU A 410 -13.36 -2.89 2.92
N GLY A 411 -14.51 -3.22 2.35
CA GLY A 411 -14.93 -2.77 1.03
C GLY A 411 -16.29 -2.08 1.00
N VAL A 412 -16.53 -1.36 -0.09
CA VAL A 412 -17.79 -0.67 -0.41
C VAL A 412 -18.33 -1.22 -1.72
N ARG A 413 -19.53 -1.78 -1.69
CA ARG A 413 -20.31 -2.20 -2.86
C ARG A 413 -21.48 -1.26 -3.06
N ILE A 414 -21.79 -0.92 -4.31
CA ILE A 414 -23.02 -0.22 -4.69
C ILE A 414 -23.91 -1.22 -5.43
N VAL A 415 -24.98 -1.67 -4.79
CA VAL A 415 -25.98 -2.57 -5.38
C VAL A 415 -26.95 -1.74 -6.22
N GLY A 416 -27.17 -2.17 -7.47
CA GLY A 416 -28.01 -1.46 -8.44
C GLY A 416 -27.25 -0.60 -9.45
N GLN A 417 -25.92 -0.71 -9.52
CA GLN A 417 -25.19 -0.34 -10.73
C GLN A 417 -25.29 -1.50 -11.73
N PRO A 418 -25.59 -1.23 -13.03
CA PRO A 418 -25.75 -2.28 -14.05
C PRO A 418 -24.49 -3.09 -14.30
#